data_AF-A0A1A8C888-F1
#
_entry.id   AF-A0A1A8C888-F1
#
_cell.length_a   1.000
_cell.length_b   1.000
_cell.length_c   1.000
_cell.angle_alpha   90.00
_cell.angle_beta   90.00
_cell.angle_gamma   90.00
#
_symmetry.space_group_name_H-M   'P 1'
#
loop_
_entity.id
_entity.type
_entity.pdbx_description
1 polymer ?
#
loop_
_entity_poly.entity_id
_entity_poly.type
_entity_poly.pdbx_seq_one_letter_code
_entity_poly.pdbx_strand_id
1 'polypeptide(L)'
;AGGHCKNIPTLEYGFLVQIMKYSEQRIPTLNEYCVVCDEQHVFQNGSMLKPAVCTRELCVFSFYTLGVMSGAAEEVATGAEVVDLLVAMCRAALESPRKSIIFEPYPSVVDPNDPKTLAFNPKKNYERLQKALDSVMSIREMTQGSYLEIKKQMDKLDPLAHPLLQWIISSNRSHIVKLPLSRQLKFMHTSHQFLLLSSPPAKEARFRTAKKLYGSTFAFHGSHIENWHSVLRNGLVNASYTKLQLHGAAYGKGIYLSPISSISFGYSGMGKGQHRMPTKDELVQRYNRMNTIPQVRNTLFYSDPQN
;
A
#
# COMPACT_ATOMS: atom_id res chain seq x y z
N ALA A 1 9.26 23.84 21.27
CA ALA A 1 8.34 24.91 20.86
C ALA A 1 7.69 24.49 19.55
N GLY A 2 6.37 24.23 19.56
CA GLY A 2 5.63 23.81 18.37
C GLY A 2 5.42 25.02 17.46
N GLY A 3 6.10 25.05 16.32
CA GLY A 3 5.97 26.14 15.35
C GLY A 3 4.75 25.91 14.46
N HIS A 4 3.78 26.82 14.52
CA HIS A 4 2.80 26.94 13.44
C HIS A 4 3.56 27.29 12.15
N CYS A 5 3.41 26.47 11.13
CA CYS A 5 4.26 26.50 9.93
C CYS A 5 3.78 27.47 8.83
N LYS A 6 2.96 28.46 9.18
CA LYS A 6 2.43 29.44 8.23
C LYS A 6 3.23 30.74 8.34
N ASN A 7 4.39 30.78 7.69
CA ASN A 7 5.08 32.05 7.45
C ASN A 7 4.38 32.77 6.31
N ILE A 8 3.39 33.60 6.65
CA ILE A 8 2.65 34.39 5.68
C ILE A 8 3.54 35.58 5.26
N PRO A 9 3.90 35.73 3.97
CA PRO A 9 4.67 36.88 3.49
C PRO A 9 3.98 38.21 3.81
N THR A 10 4.72 39.31 3.88
CA THR A 10 4.14 40.63 4.20
C THR A 10 3.21 41.13 3.09
N LEU A 11 2.24 41.97 3.47
CA LEU A 11 1.33 42.66 2.54
C LEU A 11 1.94 43.90 1.87
N GLU A 12 3.24 44.12 2.04
CA GLU A 12 3.97 45.34 1.61
C GLU A 12 3.76 45.67 0.12
N TYR A 13 3.68 44.65 -0.72
CA TYR A 13 3.52 44.78 -2.17
C TYR A 13 2.10 44.44 -2.65
N GLY A 14 1.13 44.42 -1.72
CA GLY A 14 -0.26 44.08 -1.98
C GLY A 14 -0.57 42.58 -1.94
N PHE A 15 -1.86 42.28 -1.96
CA PHE A 15 -2.41 40.93 -1.77
C PHE A 15 -1.98 39.91 -2.84
N LEU A 16 -1.92 40.33 -4.11
CA LEU A 16 -1.51 39.45 -5.20
C LEU A 16 -0.06 38.98 -5.06
N VAL A 17 0.85 39.89 -4.69
CA VAL A 17 2.26 39.56 -4.46
C VAL A 17 2.43 38.67 -3.24
N GLN A 18 1.62 38.88 -2.20
CA GLN A 18 1.59 38.00 -1.03
C GLN A 18 1.17 36.57 -1.39
N ILE A 19 0.12 36.39 -2.19
CA ILE A 19 -0.32 35.07 -2.67
C ILE A 19 0.79 34.39 -3.48
N MET A 20 1.42 35.13 -4.39
CA MET A 20 2.48 34.61 -5.25
C MET A 20 3.67 34.12 -4.41
N LYS A 21 4.18 34.97 -3.50
CA LYS A 21 5.28 34.61 -2.60
C LYS A 21 4.93 33.44 -1.68
N TYR A 22 3.68 33.38 -1.20
CA TYR A 22 3.22 32.26 -0.38
C TYR A 22 3.20 30.96 -1.21
N SER A 23 2.73 31.03 -2.45
CA SER A 23 2.67 29.88 -3.36
C SER A 23 4.08 29.38 -3.72
N GLU A 24 5.02 30.28 -4.01
CA GLU A 24 6.43 29.94 -4.26
C GLU A 24 7.09 29.23 -3.07
N GLN A 25 6.77 29.64 -1.84
CA GLN A 25 7.26 28.98 -0.62
C GLN A 25 6.57 27.63 -0.38
N ARG A 26 5.27 27.54 -0.72
CA ARG A 26 4.42 26.41 -0.33
C ARG A 26 4.43 25.26 -1.33
N ILE A 27 4.40 25.54 -2.63
CA ILE A 27 4.36 24.53 -3.71
C ILE A 27 5.49 23.49 -3.57
N PRO A 28 6.77 23.87 -3.34
CA PRO A 28 7.86 22.91 -3.22
C PRO A 28 7.74 22.00 -1.98
N THR A 29 7.02 22.45 -0.96
CA THR A 29 6.90 21.78 0.35
C THR A 29 5.50 21.20 0.58
N LEU A 30 4.61 21.17 -0.40
CA LEU A 30 3.22 20.70 -0.24
C LEU A 30 3.13 19.32 0.44
N ASN A 31 4.07 18.45 0.08
CA ASN A 31 4.15 17.06 0.51
C ASN A 31 4.56 16.91 1.99
N GLU A 32 5.08 17.96 2.60
CA GLU A 32 5.52 17.98 4.00
C GLU A 32 4.38 18.27 4.98
N TYR A 33 3.17 18.50 4.48
CA TYR A 33 2.04 18.92 5.29
C TYR A 33 0.77 18.15 4.94
N CYS A 34 -0.16 18.14 5.89
CA CYS A 34 -1.47 17.54 5.68
C CYS A 34 -2.29 18.34 4.67
N VAL A 35 -2.79 17.71 3.62
CA VAL A 35 -3.68 18.38 2.64
C VAL A 35 -4.98 18.91 3.25
N VAL A 36 -5.43 18.34 4.37
CA VAL A 36 -6.70 18.74 5.02
C VAL A 36 -6.49 19.80 6.10
N CYS A 37 -5.58 19.55 7.05
CA CYS A 37 -5.41 20.44 8.20
C CYS A 37 -4.19 21.35 8.10
N ASP A 38 -3.38 21.22 7.05
CA ASP A 38 -2.17 22.02 6.80
C ASP A 38 -1.16 22.00 7.95
N GLU A 39 -1.28 21.03 8.87
CA GLU A 39 -0.29 20.77 9.90
C GLU A 39 0.91 20.10 9.26
N GLN A 40 2.10 20.51 9.69
CA GLN A 40 3.34 19.89 9.24
C GLN A 40 3.31 18.43 9.65
N HIS A 41 3.60 17.54 8.71
CA HIS A 41 3.91 16.17 9.06
C HIS A 41 5.14 16.21 9.95
N VAL A 42 5.19 15.37 10.97
CA VAL A 42 6.25 15.34 12.01
C VAL A 42 7.64 14.98 11.42
N PHE A 43 7.81 14.94 10.10
CA PHE A 43 8.96 14.44 9.38
C PHE A 43 9.49 15.49 8.40
N GLN A 44 10.62 16.11 8.74
CA GLN A 44 11.30 17.12 7.91
C GLN A 44 12.32 16.55 6.90
N ASN A 45 12.42 15.22 6.71
CA ASN A 45 13.56 14.60 6.01
C ASN A 45 13.21 13.45 5.04
N GLY A 46 12.15 13.61 4.26
CA GLY A 46 11.84 12.68 3.17
C GLY A 46 10.77 13.25 2.26
N SER A 47 11.16 13.58 1.03
CA SER A 47 10.27 14.05 -0.03
C SER A 47 9.18 13.01 -0.28
N MET A 48 8.02 13.20 0.35
CA MET A 48 6.80 12.53 -0.05
C MET A 48 6.54 12.95 -1.50
N LEU A 49 6.38 11.99 -2.39
CA LEU A 49 6.15 12.28 -3.82
C LEU A 49 4.72 12.81 -4.08
N LYS A 50 3.85 12.76 -3.08
CA LYS A 50 2.45 13.20 -3.17
C LYS A 50 2.03 13.96 -1.90
N PRO A 51 1.11 14.92 -2.03
CA PRO A 51 0.38 15.47 -0.90
C PRO A 51 -0.33 14.34 -0.13
N ALA A 52 -0.29 14.36 1.20
CA ALA A 52 -0.82 13.28 2.03
C ALA A 52 -1.67 13.81 3.18
N VAL A 53 -2.61 12.97 3.62
CA VAL A 53 -3.44 13.23 4.79
C VAL A 53 -2.73 12.73 6.06
N CYS A 54 -2.81 13.51 7.14
CA CYS A 54 -2.28 13.09 8.44
C CYS A 54 -3.15 11.99 9.09
N THR A 55 -2.75 11.49 10.26
CA THR A 55 -3.44 10.39 10.95
C THR A 55 -4.63 10.83 11.80
N ARG A 56 -4.96 12.12 11.86
CA ARG A 56 -6.13 12.61 12.60
C ARG A 56 -7.40 12.05 11.96
N GLU A 57 -8.27 11.45 12.77
CA GLU A 57 -9.51 10.82 12.28
C GLU A 57 -10.36 11.76 11.44
N LEU A 58 -10.52 13.02 11.88
CA LEU A 58 -11.23 14.03 11.12
C LEU A 58 -10.59 14.31 9.75
N CYS A 59 -9.25 14.36 9.65
CA CYS A 59 -8.58 14.58 8.38
C CYS A 59 -8.73 13.39 7.44
N VAL A 60 -8.58 12.19 7.98
CA VAL A 60 -8.80 10.93 7.25
C VAL A 60 -10.25 10.87 6.74
N PHE A 61 -11.23 11.18 7.59
CA PHE A 61 -12.64 11.24 7.21
C PHE A 61 -12.92 12.33 6.17
N SER A 62 -12.46 13.56 6.38
CA SER A 62 -12.64 14.65 5.41
C SER A 62 -12.03 14.31 4.05
N PHE A 63 -10.84 13.70 4.03
CA PHE A 63 -10.15 13.34 2.80
C PHE A 63 -10.81 12.14 2.09
N TYR A 64 -10.98 11.01 2.78
CA TYR A 64 -11.45 9.76 2.17
C TYR A 64 -12.97 9.64 2.07
N THR A 65 -13.71 10.33 2.93
CA THR A 65 -15.18 10.22 3.01
C THR A 65 -15.87 11.45 2.41
N LEU A 66 -15.35 12.66 2.66
CA LEU A 66 -15.93 13.90 2.12
C LEU A 66 -15.26 14.38 0.82
N GLY A 67 -14.18 13.73 0.36
CA GLY A 67 -13.46 14.11 -0.85
C GLY A 67 -12.73 15.46 -0.75
N VAL A 68 -12.51 15.97 0.46
CA VAL A 68 -11.81 17.25 0.67
C VAL A 68 -10.37 17.10 0.17
N MET A 69 -10.00 17.92 -0.81
CA MET A 69 -8.67 17.92 -1.43
C MET A 69 -8.33 16.61 -2.16
N SER A 70 -9.32 15.76 -2.49
CA SER A 70 -9.09 14.52 -3.23
C SER A 70 -8.45 14.79 -4.59
N GLY A 71 -8.91 15.81 -5.33
CA GLY A 71 -8.35 16.19 -6.63
C GLY A 71 -6.85 16.53 -6.62
N ALA A 72 -6.32 17.12 -5.53
CA ALA A 72 -4.90 17.46 -5.40
C ALA A 72 -4.00 16.24 -5.12
N ALA A 73 -4.57 15.10 -4.73
CA ALA A 73 -3.87 13.85 -4.44
C ALA A 73 -4.25 12.70 -5.40
N GLU A 74 -5.37 12.84 -6.12
CA GLU A 74 -5.88 11.94 -7.15
C GLU A 74 -5.13 12.08 -8.49
N GLU A 75 -4.45 13.21 -8.74
CA GLU A 75 -3.60 13.44 -9.93
C GLU A 75 -2.26 12.69 -9.90
N VAL A 76 -2.26 11.46 -9.42
CA VAL A 76 -1.25 10.52 -9.86
C VAL A 76 -1.98 9.37 -10.50
N ALA A 77 -1.82 9.27 -11.82
CA ALA A 77 -2.16 8.12 -12.62
C ALA A 77 -1.55 6.86 -11.95
N THR A 78 -2.33 6.25 -11.04
CA THR A 78 -1.98 4.95 -10.50
C THR A 78 -2.04 4.04 -11.70
N GLY A 79 -0.89 3.45 -12.06
CA GLY A 79 -0.78 2.66 -13.28
C GLY A 79 -1.90 1.64 -13.35
N ALA A 80 -2.45 1.46 -14.54
CA ALA A 80 -3.53 0.52 -14.85
C ALA A 80 -3.31 -0.86 -14.18
N GLU A 81 -2.09 -1.37 -14.23
CA GLU A 81 -1.72 -2.67 -13.64
C GLU A 81 -1.64 -2.67 -12.11
N VAL A 82 -1.39 -1.51 -11.49
CA VAL A 82 -1.44 -1.38 -10.03
C VAL A 82 -2.89 -1.40 -9.56
N VAL A 83 -3.78 -0.69 -10.26
CA VAL A 83 -5.22 -0.74 -9.97
C VAL A 83 -5.75 -2.16 -10.13
N ASP A 84 -5.37 -2.83 -11.23
CA ASP A 84 -5.71 -4.24 -11.46
C ASP A 84 -5.26 -5.14 -10.30
N LEU A 85 -4.01 -5.00 -9.86
CA LEU A 85 -3.47 -5.76 -8.73
C LEU A 85 -4.27 -5.54 -7.43
N LEU A 86 -4.61 -4.29 -7.12
CA LEU A 86 -5.37 -3.96 -5.91
C LEU A 86 -6.78 -4.55 -5.95
N VAL A 87 -7.46 -4.47 -7.11
CA VAL A 87 -8.78 -5.07 -7.32
C VAL A 87 -8.70 -6.60 -7.22
N ALA A 88 -7.69 -7.23 -7.83
CA ALA A 88 -7.48 -8.67 -7.78
C ALA A 88 -7.24 -9.18 -6.34
N MET A 89 -6.41 -8.49 -5.56
CA MET A 89 -6.17 -8.82 -4.15
C MET A 89 -7.44 -8.65 -3.30
N CYS A 90 -8.22 -7.59 -3.55
CA CYS A 90 -9.49 -7.36 -2.88
C CYS A 90 -10.49 -8.48 -3.20
N ARG A 91 -10.60 -8.86 -4.48
CA ARG A 91 -11.45 -9.96 -4.95
C ARG A 91 -11.06 -11.29 -4.30
N ALA A 92 -9.78 -11.65 -4.33
CA ALA A 92 -9.29 -12.87 -3.70
C ALA A 92 -9.56 -12.93 -2.19
N ALA A 93 -9.40 -11.79 -1.49
CA ALA A 93 -9.69 -11.68 -0.06
C ALA A 93 -11.18 -11.88 0.26
N LEU A 94 -12.07 -11.41 -0.64
CA LEU A 94 -13.52 -11.49 -0.48
C LEU A 94 -14.10 -12.87 -0.86
N GLU A 95 -13.51 -13.54 -1.84
CA GLU A 95 -13.85 -14.90 -2.26
C GLU A 95 -13.37 -15.96 -1.25
N SER A 96 -12.37 -15.63 -0.43
CA SER A 96 -11.84 -16.53 0.59
C SER A 96 -12.91 -16.97 1.62
N PRO A 97 -12.92 -18.25 2.05
CA PRO A 97 -13.75 -18.67 3.18
C PRO A 97 -13.36 -17.97 4.49
N ARG A 98 -12.16 -17.38 4.55
CA ARG A 98 -11.64 -16.64 5.71
C ARG A 98 -11.91 -15.14 5.64
N LYS A 99 -12.72 -14.65 4.68
CA LYS A 99 -12.99 -13.22 4.44
C LYS A 99 -13.33 -12.44 5.72
N SER A 100 -14.07 -13.06 6.65
CA SER A 100 -14.46 -12.45 7.92
C SER A 100 -13.28 -12.10 8.85
N ILE A 101 -12.12 -12.70 8.61
CA ILE A 101 -10.90 -12.55 9.41
C ILE A 101 -9.85 -11.74 8.65
N ILE A 102 -9.70 -11.96 7.34
CA ILE A 102 -8.59 -11.40 6.54
C ILE A 102 -8.95 -10.17 5.71
N PHE A 103 -10.25 -9.91 5.48
CA PHE A 103 -10.69 -8.77 4.69
C PHE A 103 -10.72 -7.49 5.55
N GLU A 104 -9.53 -7.02 5.89
CA GLU A 104 -9.28 -5.86 6.74
C GLU A 104 -8.23 -4.96 6.07
N PRO A 105 -8.44 -3.63 5.94
CA PRO A 105 -9.64 -2.90 6.33
C PRO A 105 -10.89 -3.29 5.53
N TYR A 106 -12.03 -3.17 6.19
CA TYR A 106 -13.34 -3.28 5.56
C TYR A 106 -13.74 -1.92 4.93
N PRO A 107 -14.38 -1.89 3.75
CA PRO A 107 -14.75 -0.66 3.05
C PRO A 107 -15.59 0.30 3.87
N SER A 108 -15.19 1.58 3.83
CA SER A 108 -15.92 2.72 4.39
C SER A 108 -16.35 3.62 3.23
N VAL A 109 -17.37 3.17 2.50
CA VAL A 109 -17.92 3.86 1.32
C VAL A 109 -19.23 4.52 1.72
N VAL A 110 -19.37 5.82 1.42
CA VAL A 110 -20.62 6.57 1.61
C VAL A 110 -21.68 6.06 0.64
N ASP A 111 -22.91 5.89 1.09
CA ASP A 111 -24.02 5.52 0.20
C ASP A 111 -24.30 6.67 -0.78
N PRO A 112 -24.25 6.44 -2.11
CA PRO A 112 -24.57 7.46 -3.11
C PRO A 112 -25.99 8.01 -3.01
N ASN A 113 -26.93 7.24 -2.46
CA ASN A 113 -28.32 7.65 -2.29
C ASN A 113 -28.59 8.30 -0.93
N ASP A 114 -27.72 8.08 0.05
CA ASP A 114 -27.81 8.67 1.38
C ASP A 114 -26.41 9.04 1.93
N PRO A 115 -26.00 10.30 1.77
CA PRO A 115 -24.68 10.78 2.20
C PRO A 115 -24.39 10.65 3.70
N LYS A 116 -25.40 10.36 4.53
CA LYS A 116 -25.24 10.24 5.99
C LYS A 116 -24.91 8.81 6.43
N THR A 117 -24.98 7.84 5.53
CA THR A 117 -24.79 6.42 5.86
C THR A 117 -23.66 5.80 5.04
N LEU A 118 -23.08 4.72 5.58
CA LEU A 118 -22.08 3.94 4.89
C LEU A 118 -22.75 2.74 4.23
N ALA A 119 -22.48 2.51 2.95
CA ALA A 119 -23.15 1.48 2.17
C ALA A 119 -22.88 0.04 2.66
N PHE A 120 -21.75 -0.17 3.36
CA PHE A 120 -21.32 -1.49 3.82
C PHE A 120 -21.17 -1.59 5.36
N ASN A 121 -21.40 -0.52 6.11
CA ASN A 121 -21.11 -0.41 7.55
C ASN A 121 -22.32 0.25 8.25
N PRO A 122 -22.81 -0.24 9.42
CA PRO A 122 -22.14 -1.04 10.45
C PRO A 122 -22.20 -2.55 10.32
N LYS A 123 -23.18 -3.11 9.61
CA LYS A 123 -23.27 -4.56 9.45
C LYS A 123 -22.52 -5.01 8.19
N LYS A 124 -21.35 -5.62 8.38
CA LYS A 124 -20.55 -6.17 7.27
C LYS A 124 -21.42 -7.09 6.41
N ASN A 125 -21.63 -6.71 5.14
CA ASN A 125 -22.39 -7.47 4.16
C ASN A 125 -21.44 -7.82 3.01
N TYR A 126 -20.94 -9.05 3.00
CA TYR A 126 -19.93 -9.48 2.02
C TYR A 126 -20.57 -9.78 0.67
N GLU A 127 -21.82 -10.22 0.64
CA GLU A 127 -22.57 -10.51 -0.58
C GLU A 127 -22.83 -9.22 -1.38
N ARG A 128 -23.30 -8.16 -0.72
CA ARG A 128 -23.52 -6.85 -1.34
C ARG A 128 -22.21 -6.25 -1.85
N LEU A 129 -21.14 -6.40 -1.08
CA LEU A 129 -19.80 -5.94 -1.46
C LEU A 129 -19.26 -6.70 -2.68
N GLN A 130 -19.46 -8.02 -2.72
CA GLN A 130 -19.05 -8.84 -3.87
C GLN A 130 -19.78 -8.40 -5.13
N LYS A 131 -21.10 -8.17 -5.04
CA LYS A 131 -21.89 -7.66 -6.18
C LYS A 131 -21.39 -6.30 -6.70
N ALA A 132 -21.04 -5.37 -5.80
CA ALA A 132 -20.46 -4.10 -6.19
C ALA A 132 -19.09 -4.28 -6.87
N LEU A 133 -18.25 -5.17 -6.32
CA LEU A 133 -16.93 -5.48 -6.87
C LEU A 133 -16.99 -6.18 -8.23
N ASP A 134 -18.00 -7.03 -8.46
CA ASP A 134 -18.28 -7.67 -9.75
C ASP A 134 -18.74 -6.68 -10.82
N SER A 135 -19.23 -5.52 -10.40
CA SER A 135 -19.64 -4.43 -11.28
C SER A 135 -18.52 -3.42 -11.55
N VAL A 136 -17.35 -3.59 -10.93
CA VAL A 136 -16.16 -2.81 -11.26
C VAL A 136 -15.65 -3.28 -12.62
N MET A 137 -15.67 -2.39 -13.61
CA MET A 137 -15.21 -2.67 -14.96
C MET A 137 -13.74 -3.09 -14.99
N SER A 138 -13.36 -3.84 -16.02
CA SER A 138 -11.95 -4.19 -16.20
C SER A 138 -11.12 -2.96 -16.56
N ILE A 139 -9.83 -3.02 -16.24
CA ILE A 139 -8.88 -1.96 -16.60
C ILE A 139 -8.82 -1.74 -18.11
N ARG A 140 -8.97 -2.81 -18.90
CA ARG A 140 -9.04 -2.71 -20.36
C ARG A 140 -10.19 -1.81 -20.80
N GLU A 141 -11.37 -1.95 -20.21
CA GLU A 141 -12.54 -1.13 -20.53
C GLU A 141 -12.40 0.30 -20.00
N MET A 142 -11.86 0.47 -18.79
CA MET A 142 -11.63 1.80 -18.21
C MET A 142 -10.71 2.68 -19.05
N THR A 143 -9.77 2.09 -19.79
CA THR A 143 -8.83 2.84 -20.66
C THR A 143 -9.41 3.23 -22.01
N GLN A 144 -10.60 2.73 -22.39
CA GLN A 144 -11.22 3.03 -23.70
C GLN A 144 -12.10 4.29 -23.70
N GLY A 145 -12.36 4.88 -22.54
CA GLY A 145 -13.31 5.98 -22.39
C GLY A 145 -12.78 7.11 -21.52
N SER A 146 -13.48 8.25 -21.57
CA SER A 146 -13.24 9.32 -20.59
C SER A 146 -13.70 8.86 -19.21
N TYR A 147 -13.08 9.39 -18.16
CA TYR A 147 -13.46 9.11 -16.77
C TYR A 147 -14.97 9.25 -16.50
N LEU A 148 -15.59 10.32 -17.03
CA LEU A 148 -17.02 10.58 -16.84
C LEU A 148 -17.89 9.51 -17.49
N GLU A 149 -17.49 9.01 -18.65
CA GLU A 149 -18.22 7.96 -19.37
C GLU A 149 -18.10 6.61 -18.64
N ILE A 150 -16.88 6.27 -18.19
CA ILE A 150 -16.61 5.06 -17.40
C ILE A 150 -17.39 5.08 -16.08
N LYS A 151 -17.41 6.21 -15.39
CA LYS A 151 -18.20 6.38 -14.17
C LYS A 151 -19.69 6.15 -14.43
N LYS A 152 -20.27 6.78 -15.47
CA LYS A 152 -21.68 6.58 -15.83
C LYS A 152 -22.01 5.12 -16.16
N GLN A 153 -21.10 4.44 -16.84
CA GLN A 153 -21.24 3.01 -17.16
C GLN A 153 -21.23 2.16 -15.89
N MET A 154 -20.30 2.40 -14.96
CA MET A 154 -20.26 1.74 -13.65
C MET A 154 -21.52 2.01 -12.84
N ASP A 155 -21.96 3.27 -12.75
CA ASP A 155 -23.16 3.66 -12.00
C ASP A 155 -24.42 2.96 -12.52
N LYS A 156 -24.48 2.69 -13.83
CA LYS A 156 -25.58 1.92 -14.46
C LYS A 156 -25.57 0.44 -14.08
N LEU A 157 -24.39 -0.15 -13.84
CA LEU A 157 -24.27 -1.54 -13.40
C LEU A 157 -24.54 -1.66 -11.89
N ASP A 158 -23.87 -0.84 -11.10
CA ASP A 158 -24.06 -0.74 -9.66
C ASP A 158 -23.56 0.65 -9.16
N PRO A 159 -24.42 1.46 -8.52
CA PRO A 159 -24.03 2.77 -7.98
C PRO A 159 -22.84 2.73 -6.99
N LEU A 160 -22.56 1.57 -6.39
CA LEU A 160 -21.42 1.39 -5.47
C LEU A 160 -20.13 0.95 -6.17
N ALA A 161 -20.15 0.55 -7.44
CA ALA A 161 -18.96 0.05 -8.14
C ALA A 161 -17.84 1.10 -8.19
N HIS A 162 -18.17 2.31 -8.68
CA HIS A 162 -17.20 3.39 -8.77
C HIS A 162 -16.71 3.89 -7.39
N PRO A 163 -17.59 4.19 -6.40
CA PRO A 163 -17.15 4.52 -5.05
C PRO A 163 -16.28 3.44 -4.38
N LEU A 164 -16.58 2.16 -4.61
CA LEU A 164 -15.77 1.06 -4.11
C LEU A 164 -14.39 1.01 -4.77
N LEU A 165 -14.31 1.19 -6.09
CA LEU A 165 -13.04 1.29 -6.81
C LEU A 165 -12.18 2.44 -6.27
N GLN A 166 -12.77 3.62 -6.08
CA GLN A 166 -12.09 4.77 -5.47
C GLN A 166 -11.59 4.44 -4.06
N TRP A 167 -12.39 3.75 -3.23
CA TRP A 167 -11.95 3.31 -1.91
C TRP A 167 -10.79 2.31 -2.00
N ILE A 168 -10.82 1.34 -2.92
CA ILE A 168 -9.74 0.35 -3.08
C ILE A 168 -8.41 1.04 -3.37
N ILE A 169 -8.41 2.01 -4.30
CA ILE A 169 -7.23 2.77 -4.72
C ILE A 169 -6.75 3.69 -3.59
N SER A 170 -7.65 4.50 -3.02
CA SER A 170 -7.30 5.55 -2.06
C SER A 170 -6.92 5.00 -0.67
N SER A 171 -7.52 3.90 -0.24
CA SER A 171 -7.19 3.25 1.03
C SER A 171 -5.79 2.61 1.04
N ASN A 172 -5.21 2.35 -0.14
CA ASN A 172 -3.83 1.91 -0.24
C ASN A 172 -2.86 3.09 -0.04
N ARG A 173 -2.38 3.25 1.19
CA ARG A 173 -1.38 4.27 1.54
C ARG A 173 0.05 3.92 1.12
N SER A 174 0.27 2.68 0.72
CA SER A 174 1.57 2.20 0.29
C SER A 174 1.75 2.51 -1.19
N HIS A 175 2.72 3.36 -1.54
CA HIS A 175 2.96 3.72 -2.94
C HIS A 175 3.50 2.49 -3.69
N ILE A 176 2.73 1.98 -4.65
CA ILE A 176 3.09 0.80 -5.45
C ILE A 176 3.33 1.25 -6.88
N VAL A 177 4.45 0.82 -7.46
CA VAL A 177 4.77 1.08 -8.87
C VAL A 177 5.12 -0.22 -9.58
N LYS A 178 4.68 -0.38 -10.83
CA LYS A 178 5.12 -1.50 -11.68
C LYS A 178 6.58 -1.27 -12.06
N LEU A 179 7.40 -2.31 -11.92
CA LEU A 179 8.80 -2.25 -12.31
C LEU A 179 8.95 -2.33 -13.84
N PRO A 180 9.75 -1.44 -14.45
CA PRO A 180 10.10 -1.56 -15.86
C PRO A 180 10.93 -2.84 -16.08
N LEU A 181 10.84 -3.42 -17.28
CA LEU A 181 11.51 -4.69 -17.63
C LEU A 181 13.02 -4.70 -17.28
N SER A 182 13.69 -3.56 -17.42
CA SER A 182 15.12 -3.40 -17.10
C SER A 182 15.46 -3.55 -15.61
N ARG A 183 14.49 -3.36 -14.71
CA ARG A 183 14.65 -3.47 -13.25
C ARG A 183 13.99 -4.72 -12.66
N GLN A 184 13.42 -5.59 -13.48
CA GLN A 184 12.76 -6.80 -13.03
C GLN A 184 13.78 -7.89 -12.64
N LEU A 185 13.49 -8.59 -11.55
CA LEU A 185 14.26 -9.74 -11.09
C LEU A 185 13.95 -10.94 -11.99
N LYS A 186 14.85 -11.27 -12.91
CA LYS A 186 14.62 -12.32 -13.93
C LYS A 186 14.31 -13.69 -13.34
N PHE A 187 14.86 -14.01 -12.17
CA PHE A 187 14.65 -15.30 -11.48
C PHE A 187 13.25 -15.47 -10.88
N MET A 188 12.41 -14.42 -10.89
CA MET A 188 11.02 -14.51 -10.41
C MET A 188 10.06 -15.08 -11.46
N HIS A 189 10.51 -15.23 -12.72
CA HIS A 189 9.73 -15.83 -13.82
C HIS A 189 8.32 -15.23 -14.00
N THR A 190 8.19 -13.92 -13.80
CA THR A 190 6.94 -13.17 -14.01
C THR A 190 7.24 -11.85 -14.72
N SER A 191 6.34 -11.46 -15.62
CA SER A 191 6.33 -10.15 -16.30
C SER A 191 5.77 -9.03 -15.42
N HIS A 192 5.11 -9.37 -14.31
CA HIS A 192 4.47 -8.44 -13.39
C HIS A 192 5.23 -8.42 -12.07
N GLN A 193 6.08 -7.40 -11.91
CA GLN A 193 6.77 -7.12 -10.65
C GLN A 193 6.45 -5.70 -10.21
N PHE A 194 6.22 -5.54 -8.92
CA PHE A 194 5.82 -4.27 -8.33
C PHE A 194 6.77 -3.92 -7.19
N LEU A 195 7.08 -2.64 -7.07
CA LEU A 195 7.89 -2.09 -5.99
C LEU A 195 7.02 -1.30 -5.04
N LEU A 196 7.10 -1.63 -3.76
CA LEU A 196 6.50 -0.89 -2.66
C LEU A 196 7.47 0.21 -2.22
N LEU A 197 7.15 1.46 -2.54
CA LEU A 197 8.03 2.62 -2.33
C LEU A 197 7.76 3.37 -1.03
N SER A 198 6.56 3.29 -0.45
CA SER A 198 6.27 3.99 0.81
C SER A 198 5.63 3.10 1.87
N SER A 199 6.12 3.24 3.09
CA SER A 199 5.39 2.94 4.32
C SER A 199 4.97 4.28 4.96
N PRO A 200 3.98 4.30 5.87
CA PRO A 200 3.68 5.50 6.66
C PRO A 200 4.97 6.11 7.26
N PRO A 201 5.20 7.43 7.17
CA PRO A 201 6.48 8.04 7.57
C PRO A 201 6.98 7.67 8.97
N ALA A 202 6.06 7.51 9.94
CA ALA A 202 6.38 7.06 11.29
C ALA A 202 6.99 5.64 11.34
N LYS A 203 6.59 4.74 10.44
CA LYS A 203 7.12 3.39 10.33
C LYS A 203 8.50 3.39 9.68
N GLU A 204 8.68 4.19 8.64
CA GLU A 204 9.98 4.38 7.96
C GLU A 204 11.03 4.99 8.89
N ALA A 205 10.67 5.99 9.70
CA ALA A 205 11.57 6.59 10.68
C ALA A 205 12.08 5.56 11.71
N ARG A 206 11.17 4.74 12.26
CA ARG A 206 11.52 3.63 13.17
C ARG A 206 12.45 2.63 12.48
N PHE A 207 12.15 2.28 11.22
CA PHE A 207 12.99 1.38 10.43
C PHE A 207 14.40 1.96 10.23
N ARG A 208 14.55 3.24 9.88
CA ARG A 208 15.87 3.89 9.69
C ARG A 208 16.69 3.90 10.97
N THR A 209 16.08 4.22 12.11
CA THR A 209 16.77 4.18 13.41
C THR A 209 17.23 2.76 13.75
N ALA A 210 16.35 1.77 13.59
CA ALA A 210 16.70 0.37 13.82
C ALA A 210 17.79 -0.11 12.84
N LYS A 211 17.72 0.26 11.57
CA LYS A 211 18.72 -0.08 10.55
C LYS A 211 20.10 0.47 10.87
N LYS A 212 20.20 1.69 11.43
CA LYS A 212 21.49 2.25 11.88
C LYS A 212 22.10 1.44 13.03
N LEU A 213 21.26 0.90 13.92
CA LEU A 213 21.71 0.13 15.09
C LEU A 213 22.02 -1.33 14.77
N TYR A 214 21.19 -1.97 13.92
CA TYR A 214 21.18 -3.43 13.73
C TYR A 214 21.49 -3.87 12.29
N GLY A 215 21.60 -2.93 11.35
CA GLY A 215 21.66 -3.24 9.92
C GLY A 215 20.30 -3.64 9.32
N SER A 216 20.31 -4.05 8.05
CA SER A 216 19.13 -4.58 7.36
C SER A 216 19.55 -5.52 6.24
N THR A 217 18.78 -6.57 6.01
CA THR A 217 18.96 -7.48 4.87
C THR A 217 17.64 -7.67 4.12
N PHE A 218 17.72 -8.09 2.86
CA PHE A 218 16.55 -8.48 2.08
C PHE A 218 16.23 -9.96 2.31
N ALA A 219 14.93 -10.26 2.40
CA ALA A 219 14.43 -11.63 2.50
C ALA A 219 13.06 -11.73 1.83
N PHE A 220 12.69 -12.93 1.44
CA PHE A 220 11.42 -13.27 0.83
C PHE A 220 10.40 -13.70 1.88
N HIS A 221 9.15 -13.31 1.65
CA HIS A 221 7.99 -13.78 2.39
C HIS A 221 6.96 -14.28 1.39
N GLY A 222 6.44 -15.48 1.62
CA GLY A 222 5.39 -16.07 0.82
C GLY A 222 4.07 -16.07 1.56
N SER A 223 3.01 -15.68 0.87
CA SER A 223 1.65 -15.74 1.41
C SER A 223 0.66 -15.91 0.26
N HIS A 224 -0.41 -16.65 0.53
CA HIS A 224 -1.56 -16.76 -0.37
C HIS A 224 -2.12 -15.38 -0.77
N ILE A 225 -2.62 -15.28 -2.01
CA ILE A 225 -3.10 -14.03 -2.64
C ILE A 225 -4.18 -13.33 -1.80
N GLU A 226 -5.08 -14.09 -1.15
CA GLU A 226 -6.18 -13.51 -0.37
C GLU A 226 -5.73 -12.72 0.87
N ASN A 227 -4.50 -12.93 1.34
CA ASN A 227 -3.98 -12.18 2.50
C ASN A 227 -3.40 -10.81 2.09
N TRP A 228 -3.09 -10.59 0.81
CA TRP A 228 -2.34 -9.40 0.40
C TRP A 228 -3.14 -8.10 0.45
N HIS A 229 -4.48 -8.17 0.40
CA HIS A 229 -5.35 -7.03 0.71
C HIS A 229 -5.02 -6.42 2.09
N SER A 230 -4.86 -7.27 3.10
CA SER A 230 -4.51 -6.83 4.45
C SER A 230 -3.03 -6.52 4.60
N VAL A 231 -2.14 -7.36 4.05
CA VAL A 231 -0.68 -7.14 4.15
C VAL A 231 -0.25 -5.81 3.52
N LEU A 232 -0.84 -5.39 2.40
CA LEU A 232 -0.49 -4.10 1.77
C LEU A 232 -0.88 -2.89 2.63
N ARG A 233 -1.93 -3.00 3.43
CA ARG A 233 -2.48 -1.88 4.21
C ARG A 233 -2.02 -1.88 5.67
N ASN A 234 -1.88 -3.05 6.28
CA ASN A 234 -1.49 -3.23 7.68
C ASN A 234 -0.01 -3.64 7.83
N GLY A 235 0.64 -4.11 6.77
CA GLY A 235 1.94 -4.75 6.81
C GLY A 235 1.88 -6.20 7.27
N LEU A 236 3.04 -6.86 7.28
CA LEU A 236 3.17 -8.20 7.86
C LEU A 236 2.97 -8.13 9.36
N VAL A 237 2.16 -9.05 9.88
CA VAL A 237 1.85 -9.19 11.30
C VAL A 237 2.30 -10.56 11.81
N ASN A 238 2.68 -10.61 13.08
CA ASN A 238 2.95 -11.87 13.74
C ASN A 238 1.63 -12.60 14.02
N ALA A 239 1.28 -13.54 13.14
CA ALA A 239 0.03 -14.28 13.20
C ALA A 239 0.06 -15.49 14.15
N SER A 240 1.21 -15.83 14.74
CA SER A 240 1.36 -17.03 15.56
C SER A 240 0.38 -17.06 16.75
N TYR A 241 -0.32 -18.19 16.90
CA TYR A 241 -1.36 -18.46 17.91
C TYR A 241 -2.57 -17.52 17.84
N THR A 242 -2.83 -16.94 16.67
CA THR A 242 -4.02 -16.11 16.41
C THR A 242 -4.91 -16.78 15.36
N LYS A 243 -6.12 -16.23 15.15
CA LYS A 243 -7.03 -16.63 14.08
C LYS A 243 -6.46 -16.44 12.66
N LEU A 244 -5.37 -15.66 12.52
CA LEU A 244 -4.68 -15.44 11.26
C LEU A 244 -3.63 -16.51 10.94
N GLN A 245 -3.33 -17.42 11.88
CA GLN A 245 -2.31 -18.46 11.66
C GLN A 245 -2.78 -19.50 10.63
N LEU A 246 -2.09 -19.57 9.49
CA LEU A 246 -2.30 -20.61 8.47
C LEU A 246 -1.38 -21.82 8.65
N HIS A 247 -0.13 -21.58 9.00
CA HIS A 247 0.90 -22.61 9.18
C HIS A 247 1.37 -22.62 10.63
N GLY A 248 1.84 -23.77 11.11
CA GLY A 248 2.36 -23.91 12.46
C GLY A 248 3.56 -22.99 12.76
N ALA A 249 3.76 -22.67 14.03
CA ALA A 249 4.86 -21.85 14.52
C ALA A 249 6.07 -22.72 14.91
N ALA A 250 6.65 -23.45 13.96
CA ALA A 250 7.67 -24.49 14.21
C ALA A 250 8.97 -23.96 14.87
N TYR A 251 9.31 -22.69 14.65
CA TYR A 251 10.44 -22.00 15.26
C TYR A 251 9.99 -20.93 16.26
N GLY A 252 8.77 -21.07 16.80
CA GLY A 252 8.18 -20.11 17.73
C GLY A 252 7.45 -18.94 17.06
N LYS A 253 7.06 -17.97 17.89
CA LYS A 253 6.19 -16.85 17.52
C LYS A 253 6.95 -15.87 16.62
N GLY A 254 6.48 -15.62 15.39
CA GLY A 254 7.18 -14.69 14.50
C GLY A 254 6.63 -14.54 13.09
N ILE A 255 7.22 -13.59 12.35
CA ILE A 255 7.06 -13.46 10.90
C ILE A 255 8.20 -14.25 10.24
N TYR A 256 7.84 -15.21 9.40
CA TYR A 256 8.80 -16.14 8.81
C TYR A 256 9.26 -15.59 7.46
N LEU A 257 10.58 -15.52 7.27
CA LEU A 257 11.24 -14.99 6.09
C LEU A 257 12.30 -16.00 5.62
N SER A 258 12.63 -15.98 4.33
CA SER A 258 13.66 -16.84 3.73
C SER A 258 14.59 -16.03 2.84
N PRO A 259 15.91 -16.21 2.88
CA PRO A 259 16.81 -15.62 1.87
C PRO A 259 16.65 -16.29 0.49
N ILE A 260 15.90 -17.38 0.41
CA ILE A 260 15.71 -18.20 -0.79
C ILE A 260 14.25 -18.09 -1.24
N SER A 261 14.05 -17.54 -2.43
CA SER A 261 12.72 -17.28 -3.00
C SER A 261 11.90 -18.55 -3.18
N SER A 262 12.50 -19.67 -3.58
CA SER A 262 11.79 -20.95 -3.79
C SER A 262 11.10 -21.49 -2.54
N ILE A 263 11.67 -21.27 -1.36
CA ILE A 263 11.03 -21.63 -0.09
C ILE A 263 9.77 -20.77 0.10
N SER A 264 9.87 -19.46 -0.07
CA SER A 264 8.73 -18.54 0.05
C SER A 264 7.66 -18.78 -1.02
N PHE A 265 8.04 -19.18 -2.24
CA PHE A 265 7.05 -19.53 -3.27
C PHE A 265 6.14 -20.68 -2.83
N GLY A 266 6.65 -21.67 -2.11
CA GLY A 266 5.84 -22.75 -1.53
C GLY A 266 4.71 -22.26 -0.61
N TYR A 267 4.93 -21.14 0.10
CA TYR A 267 3.92 -20.51 0.97
C TYR A 267 3.00 -19.53 0.24
N SER A 268 3.23 -19.26 -1.04
CA SER A 268 2.40 -18.34 -1.83
C SER A 268 1.15 -18.99 -2.43
N GLY A 269 1.01 -20.32 -2.30
CA GLY A 269 -0.15 -21.06 -2.82
C GLY A 269 -0.23 -21.13 -4.35
N MET A 270 0.72 -20.52 -5.07
CA MET A 270 0.83 -20.59 -6.52
C MET A 270 1.41 -21.95 -6.92
N GLY A 271 0.51 -22.87 -7.27
CA GLY A 271 0.84 -24.15 -7.86
C GLY A 271 0.43 -25.34 -7.01
N LYS A 272 -0.58 -26.09 -7.48
CA LYS A 272 -0.67 -27.54 -7.26
C LYS A 272 0.43 -28.29 -8.03
N GLY A 273 1.65 -27.74 -8.04
CA GLY A 273 2.85 -28.40 -8.54
C GLY A 273 3.52 -29.06 -7.36
N GLN A 274 3.89 -30.33 -7.50
CA GLN A 274 4.59 -31.11 -6.48
C GLN A 274 5.96 -30.51 -6.14
N HIS A 275 6.00 -29.43 -5.37
CA HIS A 275 7.21 -29.06 -4.64
C HIS A 275 7.15 -29.77 -3.31
N ARG A 276 7.84 -30.93 -3.24
CA ARG A 276 8.10 -31.64 -1.99
C ARG A 276 8.89 -30.68 -1.10
N MET A 277 8.23 -30.10 -0.09
CA MET A 277 8.89 -29.23 0.88
C MET A 277 9.94 -30.07 1.62
N PRO A 278 11.22 -29.66 1.64
CA PRO A 278 12.24 -30.36 2.40
C PRO A 278 11.87 -30.36 3.88
N THR A 279 12.13 -31.48 4.54
CA THR A 279 11.86 -31.64 5.97
C THR A 279 12.72 -30.69 6.81
N LYS A 280 12.30 -30.45 8.06
CA LYS A 280 13.05 -29.63 9.02
C LYS A 280 14.54 -30.03 9.07
N ASP A 281 14.81 -31.33 9.11
CA ASP A 281 16.17 -31.86 9.23
C ASP A 281 16.99 -31.61 7.97
N GLU A 282 16.39 -31.70 6.78
CA GLU A 282 17.03 -31.37 5.50
C GLU A 282 17.37 -29.87 5.38
N LEU A 283 16.47 -28.99 5.83
CA LEU A 283 16.72 -27.54 5.83
C LEU A 283 17.83 -27.15 6.82
N VAL A 284 17.81 -27.73 8.02
CA VAL A 284 18.82 -27.52 9.07
C VAL A 284 20.20 -27.99 8.61
N GLN A 285 20.31 -29.17 8.00
CA GLN A 285 21.59 -29.68 7.48
C GLN A 285 22.14 -28.85 6.31
N ARG A 286 21.27 -28.39 5.40
CA ARG A 286 21.69 -27.69 4.18
C ARG A 286 22.12 -26.25 4.42
N TYR A 287 21.49 -25.54 5.35
CA TYR A 287 21.69 -24.09 5.51
C TYR A 287 22.43 -23.67 6.79
N ASN A 288 22.56 -24.53 7.81
CA ASN A 288 23.42 -24.20 8.95
C ASN A 288 24.91 -24.14 8.60
N ARG A 289 25.34 -24.67 7.45
CA ARG A 289 26.72 -24.49 6.95
C ARG A 289 27.01 -23.09 6.41
N MET A 290 25.99 -22.28 6.08
CA MET A 290 26.21 -20.91 5.60
C MET A 290 26.38 -19.90 6.75
N ASN A 291 25.85 -20.20 7.93
CA ASN A 291 25.97 -19.34 9.11
C ASN A 291 27.32 -19.44 9.83
N THR A 292 28.20 -20.37 9.41
CA THR A 292 29.55 -20.54 9.97
C THR A 292 30.66 -19.94 9.11
N ILE A 293 30.34 -19.33 7.96
CA ILE A 293 31.31 -18.60 7.15
C ILE A 293 31.25 -17.12 7.55
N PRO A 294 32.33 -16.52 8.07
CA PRO A 294 32.37 -15.08 8.32
C PRO A 294 32.06 -14.35 7.01
N GLN A 295 31.03 -13.49 7.02
CA GLN A 295 30.77 -12.63 5.86
C GLN A 295 31.96 -11.68 5.69
N VAL A 296 32.80 -11.95 4.70
CA VAL A 296 33.73 -10.97 4.17
C VAL A 296 32.89 -9.82 3.61
N ARG A 297 33.11 -8.61 4.12
CA ARG A 297 32.47 -7.37 3.65
C ARG A 297 32.78 -7.15 2.17
N ASN A 298 31.94 -7.68 1.29
CA ASN A 298 31.87 -7.21 -0.09
C ASN A 298 30.79 -6.13 -0.14
N THR A 299 31.26 -4.88 -0.13
CA THR A 299 30.53 -3.70 -0.58
C THR A 299 29.98 -3.96 -1.99
N LEU A 300 28.67 -4.16 -2.09
CA LEU A 300 27.97 -4.15 -3.36
C LEU A 300 26.85 -3.11 -3.29
N PHE A 301 26.99 -2.14 -4.20
CA PHE A 301 26.06 -1.08 -4.59
C PHE A 301 25.98 0.17 -3.68
N TYR A 302 27.08 0.93 -3.67
CA TYR A 302 27.00 2.39 -3.69
C TYR A 302 27.46 2.82 -5.10
N SER A 303 26.56 3.33 -5.93
CA SER A 303 26.94 4.16 -7.08
C SER A 303 26.50 5.57 -6.71
N ASP A 304 27.49 6.38 -6.38
CA ASP A 304 27.41 7.81 -6.06
C ASP A 304 26.84 8.58 -7.27
N PRO A 305 25.84 9.46 -7.11
CA PRO A 305 25.39 10.31 -8.19
C PRO A 305 26.21 11.61 -8.20
N GLN A 306 27.45 11.54 -8.67
CA GLN A 306 28.19 12.71 -9.18
C GLN A 306 29.07 12.30 -10.37
N ASN A 307 28.45 12.23 -11.55
CA ASN A 307 28.89 12.73 -12.85
C ASN A 307 27.88 12.32 -13.93
#